data_AF-A0A9D1D5E0-F1
#
_entry.id   AF-A0A9D1D5E0-F1
#
_cell.length_a   1.000
_cell.length_b   1.000
_cell.length_c   1.000
_cell.angle_alpha   90.00
_cell.angle_beta   90.00
_cell.angle_gamma   90.00
#
_symmetry.space_group_name_H-M   'P 1'
#
loop_
_entity.id
_entity.type
_entity.pdbx_description
1 polymer ?
#
loop_
_entity_poly.entity_id
_entity_poly.type
_entity_poly.pdbx_seq_one_letter_code
_entity_poly.pdbx_strand_id
1 'polypeptide(L)'
;MSNVPTTQSARTWFCVLNSPRTIWGEEATPEEMVNAALDLWIKDKPRRTCAGNYEIGDTGNEHLHLVLCDPQKARFSAIQKLFPGIHIEPMRGTKEDAESYIRKTGRFEEKAHTIVVPAIFRGEIVSNQGHRTDLDEVQRLLMEGYTPNEIMDRDVSFWRHEKLIRRAFIRMKNQQTPPLREITVYWHVGKAGSGKTYTYIKL
;
A
#
# COMPACT_ATOMS: atom_id res chain seq x y z
N MET A 1 -19.90 10.47 16.98
CA MET A 1 -19.83 9.05 16.58
C MET A 1 -19.77 9.01 15.06
N SER A 2 -18.65 8.57 14.50
CA SER A 2 -18.47 8.44 13.05
C SER A 2 -19.40 7.33 12.52
N ASN A 3 -20.17 7.63 11.46
CA ASN A 3 -21.10 6.70 10.80
C ASN A 3 -20.34 5.67 9.93
N VAL A 4 -19.45 4.90 10.55
CA VAL A 4 -18.70 3.82 9.90
C VAL A 4 -19.53 2.54 10.00
N PRO A 5 -19.95 1.92 8.88
CA PRO A 5 -20.69 0.67 8.94
C PRO A 5 -19.87 -0.42 9.64
N THR A 6 -20.48 -1.20 10.53
CA THR A 6 -19.83 -2.28 11.28
C THR A 6 -19.20 -3.36 10.37
N THR A 7 -19.67 -3.45 9.13
CA THR A 7 -19.18 -4.35 8.07
C THR A 7 -17.96 -3.82 7.32
N GLN A 8 -17.57 -2.56 7.53
CA GLN A 8 -16.45 -1.95 6.82
C GLN A 8 -15.12 -2.62 7.23
N SER A 9 -14.30 -2.91 6.23
CA SER A 9 -12.95 -3.45 6.40
C SER A 9 -11.93 -2.55 5.72
N ALA A 10 -10.84 -2.25 6.41
CA ALA A 10 -9.71 -1.49 5.88
C ALA A 10 -8.39 -2.17 6.29
N ARG A 11 -7.32 -1.92 5.53
CA ARG A 11 -5.97 -2.35 5.94
C ARG A 11 -5.49 -1.52 7.11
N THR A 12 -5.85 -0.24 7.14
CA THR A 12 -5.34 0.71 8.14
C THR A 12 -6.47 1.52 8.73
N TRP A 13 -6.45 1.63 10.05
CA TRP A 13 -7.44 2.31 10.86
C TRP A 13 -6.77 3.31 11.78
N PHE A 14 -7.31 4.53 11.83
CA PHE A 14 -7.03 5.48 12.90
C PHE A 14 -8.02 5.24 14.02
N CYS A 15 -7.49 5.02 15.21
CA CYS A 15 -8.31 4.77 16.38
C CYS A 15 -7.93 5.73 17.50
N VAL A 16 -8.94 6.25 18.20
CA VAL A 16 -8.74 7.12 19.36
C VAL A 16 -9.52 6.52 20.52
N LEU A 17 -8.80 6.15 21.57
CA LEU A 17 -9.39 5.67 22.81
C LEU A 17 -9.37 6.80 23.84
N ASN A 18 -10.56 7.21 24.27
CA ASN A 18 -10.71 8.19 25.33
C ASN A 18 -10.62 7.48 26.69
N SER A 19 -9.96 8.10 27.65
CA SER A 19 -9.83 7.58 29.02
C SER A 19 -9.27 6.15 29.07
N PRO A 20 -8.05 5.91 28.53
CA PRO A 20 -7.45 4.57 28.46
C PRO A 20 -7.30 3.88 29.83
N ARG A 21 -7.21 4.64 30.92
CA ARG A 21 -7.24 4.12 32.30
C ARG A 21 -8.47 3.29 32.64
N THR A 22 -9.59 3.48 31.94
CA THR A 22 -10.78 2.63 32.11
C THR A 22 -10.54 1.17 31.73
N ILE A 23 -9.56 0.91 30.87
CA ILE A 23 -9.20 -0.45 30.41
C ILE A 23 -8.03 -1.01 31.23
N TRP A 24 -6.99 -0.20 31.47
CA TRP A 24 -5.74 -0.67 32.09
C TRP A 24 -5.56 -0.29 33.57
N GLY A 25 -6.51 0.44 34.16
CA GLY A 25 -6.46 0.89 35.55
C GLY A 25 -5.68 2.20 35.73
N GLU A 26 -5.80 2.81 36.92
CA GLU A 26 -5.14 4.08 37.23
C GLU A 26 -3.64 3.93 37.53
N GLU A 27 -3.19 2.74 37.94
CA GLU A 27 -1.80 2.48 38.31
C GLU A 27 -0.87 2.32 37.10
N ALA A 28 -1.42 2.03 35.92
CA ALA A 28 -0.65 1.85 34.70
C ALA A 28 -0.07 3.19 34.21
N THR A 29 1.20 3.18 33.84
CA THR A 29 1.84 4.34 33.21
C THR A 29 1.34 4.53 31.78
N PRO A 30 1.35 5.76 31.25
CA PRO A 30 1.02 6.03 29.84
C PRO A 30 1.78 5.16 28.85
N GLU A 31 3.06 4.89 29.09
CA GLU A 31 3.90 4.07 28.22
C GLU A 31 3.51 2.59 28.27
N GLU A 32 3.19 2.05 29.46
CA GLU A 32 2.67 0.68 29.60
C GLU A 32 1.33 0.52 28.90
N MET A 33 0.43 1.52 28.99
CA MET A 33 -0.85 1.49 28.30
C MET A 33 -0.68 1.47 26.77
N VAL A 34 0.22 2.31 26.22
CA VAL A 34 0.54 2.30 24.79
C VAL A 34 1.08 0.94 24.38
N ASN A 35 2.10 0.42 25.09
CA ASN A 35 2.69 -0.87 24.76
C ASN A 35 1.68 -2.01 24.86
N ALA A 36 0.86 -2.05 25.92
CA ALA A 36 -0.17 -3.08 26.09
C ALA A 36 -1.21 -3.04 24.96
N ALA A 37 -1.62 -1.86 24.49
CA ALA A 37 -2.51 -1.73 23.34
C ALA A 37 -1.89 -2.24 22.04
N LEU A 38 -0.63 -1.90 21.78
CA LEU A 38 0.11 -2.36 20.61
C LEU A 38 0.34 -3.88 20.64
N ASP A 39 0.72 -4.41 21.79
CA ASP A 39 0.94 -5.84 22.00
C ASP A 39 -0.36 -6.64 21.83
N LEU A 40 -1.48 -6.13 22.36
CA LEU A 40 -2.81 -6.72 22.18
C LEU A 40 -3.19 -6.84 20.68
N TRP A 41 -2.82 -5.85 19.86
CA TRP A 41 -3.12 -5.87 18.43
C TRP A 41 -2.35 -6.95 17.66
N ILE A 42 -1.06 -7.12 17.99
CA ILE A 42 -0.13 -8.03 17.28
C ILE A 42 -0.10 -9.46 17.83
N LYS A 43 -0.52 -9.68 19.09
CA LYS A 43 -0.40 -10.94 19.85
C LYS A 43 -0.70 -12.20 19.04
N ASP A 44 -1.83 -12.23 18.34
CA ASP A 44 -2.30 -13.42 17.61
C ASP A 44 -2.03 -13.36 16.10
N LYS A 45 -1.45 -12.26 15.60
CA LYS A 45 -1.24 -12.04 14.16
C LYS A 45 0.10 -11.36 13.87
N PRO A 46 1.16 -12.12 13.57
CA PRO A 46 2.52 -11.57 13.41
C PRO A 46 2.69 -10.67 12.18
N ARG A 47 1.75 -10.70 11.23
CA ARG A 47 1.76 -9.84 10.04
C ARG A 47 1.13 -8.47 10.28
N ARG A 48 0.50 -8.26 11.45
CA ARG A 48 -0.05 -6.96 11.81
C ARG A 48 1.06 -6.03 12.24
N THR A 49 0.87 -4.77 11.92
CA THR A 49 1.73 -3.69 12.37
C THR A 49 0.88 -2.62 13.02
N CYS A 50 1.48 -1.80 13.88
CA CYS A 50 0.77 -0.72 14.53
C CYS A 50 1.71 0.39 15.00
N ALA A 51 1.14 1.54 15.27
CA ALA A 51 1.80 2.63 15.96
C ALA A 51 0.85 3.24 16.99
N GLY A 52 1.38 3.78 18.08
CA GLY A 52 0.56 4.38 19.13
C GLY A 52 1.26 5.54 19.82
N ASN A 53 0.50 6.54 20.25
CA ASN A 53 0.98 7.63 21.10
C ASN A 53 -0.01 7.89 22.23
N TYR A 54 0.42 8.65 23.23
CA TYR A 54 -0.42 9.07 24.34
C TYR A 54 -0.40 10.59 24.49
N GLU A 55 -1.56 11.21 24.59
CA GLU A 55 -1.72 12.64 24.83
C GLU A 55 -2.63 12.93 26.02
N ILE A 56 -2.40 14.08 26.64
CA ILE A 56 -3.30 14.68 27.63
C ILE A 56 -3.69 16.05 27.09
N GLY A 57 -4.96 16.22 26.75
CA GLY A 57 -5.46 17.51 26.26
C GLY A 57 -5.44 18.58 27.35
N ASP A 58 -5.57 19.84 26.95
CA ASP A 58 -5.48 21.01 27.84
C ASP A 58 -6.50 20.99 29.00
N THR A 59 -7.60 20.27 28.82
CA THR A 59 -8.65 20.07 29.83
C THR A 59 -8.40 18.88 30.76
N GLY A 60 -7.24 18.21 30.65
CA GLY A 60 -6.87 17.02 31.43
C GLY A 60 -7.40 15.70 30.89
N ASN A 61 -8.08 15.71 29.75
CA ASN A 61 -8.59 14.48 29.14
C ASN A 61 -7.48 13.68 28.47
N GLU A 62 -7.38 12.41 28.81
CA GLU A 62 -6.38 11.50 28.28
C GLU A 62 -6.89 10.79 27.02
N HIS A 63 -6.05 10.79 25.97
CA HIS A 63 -6.36 10.11 24.73
C HIS A 63 -5.17 9.23 24.29
N LEU A 64 -5.50 8.00 23.89
CA LEU A 64 -4.56 7.07 23.27
C LEU A 64 -4.88 7.00 21.78
N HIS A 65 -3.98 7.51 20.93
CA HIS A 65 -4.13 7.38 19.48
C HIS A 65 -3.40 6.14 19.00
N LEU A 66 -4.06 5.36 18.15
CA LEU A 66 -3.53 4.13 17.57
C LEU A 66 -3.71 4.16 16.05
N VAL A 67 -2.66 3.76 15.33
CA VAL A 67 -2.70 3.41 13.92
C VAL A 67 -2.61 1.89 13.83
N LEU A 68 -3.69 1.22 13.48
CA LEU A 68 -3.77 -0.24 13.44
C LEU A 68 -3.75 -0.74 11.99
N CYS A 69 -2.75 -1.53 11.63
CA CYS A 69 -2.56 -2.06 10.28
C CYS A 69 -2.71 -3.59 10.23
N ASP A 70 -3.49 -4.09 9.28
CA ASP A 70 -3.67 -5.51 8.96
C ASP A 70 -3.56 -5.70 7.42
N PRO A 71 -2.53 -6.40 6.91
CA PRO A 71 -2.39 -6.65 5.47
C PRO A 71 -3.60 -7.35 4.84
N GLN A 72 -4.31 -8.16 5.63
CA GLN A 72 -5.50 -8.90 5.19
C GLN A 72 -6.82 -8.12 5.34
N LYS A 73 -6.74 -6.84 5.74
CA LYS A 73 -7.86 -5.98 6.14
C LYS A 73 -8.52 -6.44 7.44
N ALA A 74 -8.57 -5.53 8.41
CA ALA A 74 -9.33 -5.73 9.63
C ALA A 74 -10.74 -5.13 9.50
N ARG A 75 -11.72 -5.82 10.06
CA ARG A 75 -13.10 -5.32 10.17
C ARG A 75 -13.22 -4.35 11.35
N PHE A 76 -14.06 -3.33 11.21
CA PHE A 76 -14.42 -2.42 12.29
C PHE A 76 -14.83 -3.15 13.58
N SER A 77 -15.73 -4.15 13.45
CA SER A 77 -16.20 -4.97 14.58
C SER A 77 -15.11 -5.77 15.29
N ALA A 78 -14.02 -6.13 14.59
CA ALA A 78 -12.91 -6.84 15.23
C ALA A 78 -12.10 -5.89 16.14
N ILE A 79 -11.91 -4.64 15.72
CA ILE A 79 -11.21 -3.63 16.50
C ILE A 79 -12.05 -3.21 17.71
N GLN A 80 -13.36 -3.00 17.51
CA GLN A 80 -14.28 -2.64 18.60
C GLN A 80 -14.40 -3.73 19.67
N LYS A 81 -14.19 -5.00 19.32
CA LYS A 81 -14.13 -6.11 20.29
C LYS A 81 -12.84 -6.10 21.12
N LEU A 82 -11.72 -5.70 20.54
CA LEU A 82 -10.44 -5.58 21.25
C LEU A 82 -10.41 -4.35 22.16
N PHE A 83 -11.00 -3.24 21.68
CA PHE A 83 -11.04 -1.97 22.39
C PHE A 83 -12.49 -1.45 22.44
N PRO A 84 -13.26 -1.80 23.50
CA PRO A 84 -14.62 -1.32 23.66
C PRO A 84 -14.67 0.21 23.76
N GLY A 85 -15.61 0.84 23.04
CA GLY A 85 -15.80 2.30 23.08
C GLY A 85 -14.76 3.13 22.30
N ILE A 86 -13.79 2.48 21.64
CA ILE A 86 -12.81 3.17 20.81
C ILE A 86 -13.47 3.84 19.60
N HIS A 87 -13.04 5.06 19.29
CA HIS A 87 -13.45 5.75 18.06
C HIS A 87 -12.57 5.25 16.91
N ILE A 88 -13.17 4.75 15.83
CA ILE A 88 -12.46 4.11 14.72
C ILE A 88 -12.81 4.83 13.42
N GLU A 89 -11.80 5.21 12.66
CA GLU A 89 -11.94 5.80 11.33
C GLU A 89 -11.00 5.12 10.33
N PRO A 90 -11.49 4.76 9.13
CA PRO A 90 -10.63 4.20 8.11
C PRO A 90 -9.67 5.28 7.61
N MET A 91 -8.39 4.97 7.52
CA MET A 91 -7.40 5.90 7.00
C MET A 91 -7.71 6.25 5.53
N ARG A 92 -7.82 7.54 5.23
CA ARG A 92 -7.97 8.10 3.88
C ARG A 92 -6.73 8.96 3.57
N GLY A 93 -5.65 8.34 3.13
CA GLY A 93 -4.38 9.04 2.88
C GLY A 93 -3.21 8.10 2.55
N THR A 94 -2.02 8.67 2.43
CA THR A 94 -0.76 7.93 2.17
C THR A 94 -0.07 7.54 3.48
N LYS A 95 0.91 6.63 3.44
CA LYS A 95 1.65 6.17 4.63
C LYS A 95 2.22 7.35 5.43
N GLU A 96 2.71 8.36 4.72
CA GLU A 96 3.31 9.58 5.26
C GLU A 96 2.29 10.42 6.05
N ASP A 97 1.01 10.42 5.64
CA ASP A 97 -0.06 11.10 6.37
C ASP A 97 -0.30 10.44 7.73
N ALA A 98 -0.27 9.10 7.80
CA ALA A 98 -0.43 8.38 9.06
C ALA A 98 0.76 8.55 10.00
N GLU A 99 1.98 8.52 9.46
CA GLU A 99 3.19 8.77 10.26
C GLU A 99 3.20 10.20 10.80
N SER A 100 2.86 11.18 9.97
CA SER A 100 2.78 12.58 10.38
C SER A 100 1.69 12.82 11.41
N TYR A 101 0.55 12.12 11.29
CA TYR A 101 -0.54 12.17 12.26
C TYR A 101 -0.11 11.64 13.63
N ILE A 102 0.45 10.42 13.71
CA ILE A 102 0.80 9.81 15.00
C ILE A 102 2.00 10.50 15.67
N ARG A 103 2.95 11.02 14.88
CA ARG A 103 4.05 11.82 15.41
C ARG A 103 3.64 13.27 15.71
N LYS A 104 2.44 13.68 15.27
CA LYS A 104 1.95 15.07 15.22
C LYS A 104 2.99 16.05 14.67
N THR A 105 3.67 15.66 13.59
CA THR A 105 4.66 16.51 12.92
C THR A 105 4.01 17.29 11.77
N GLY A 106 4.57 18.47 11.44
CA GLY A 106 4.10 19.30 10.33
C GLY A 106 2.75 19.95 10.61
N ARG A 107 1.68 19.53 9.91
CA ARG A 107 0.34 20.14 10.03
C ARG A 107 -0.30 20.05 11.42
N PHE A 108 0.23 19.19 12.29
CA PHE A 108 -0.28 18.95 13.64
C PHE A 108 0.71 19.34 14.74
N GLU A 109 1.81 20.03 14.37
CA GLU A 109 2.90 20.40 15.28
C GLU A 109 2.42 21.30 16.43
N GLU A 110 1.42 22.14 16.20
CA GLU A 110 0.79 22.95 17.25
C GLU A 110 0.23 22.11 18.40
N LYS A 111 -0.12 20.84 18.16
CA LYS A 111 -0.64 19.90 19.17
C LYS A 111 0.43 18.93 19.70
N ALA A 112 1.70 19.09 19.32
CA ALA A 112 2.77 18.22 19.81
C ALA A 112 3.03 18.43 21.31
N HIS A 113 2.75 19.62 21.85
CA HIS A 113 2.97 19.94 23.26
C HIS A 113 2.10 19.14 24.25
N THR A 114 1.00 18.51 23.78
CA THR A 114 0.12 17.67 24.59
C THR A 114 0.53 16.20 24.62
N ILE A 115 1.60 15.82 23.90
CA ILE A 115 2.08 14.43 23.87
C ILE A 115 2.86 14.12 25.15
N VAL A 116 2.40 13.09 25.88
CA VAL A 116 3.11 12.55 27.04
C VAL A 116 4.00 11.38 26.65
N VAL A 117 3.54 10.54 25.72
CA VAL A 117 4.33 9.41 25.18
C VAL A 117 4.48 9.60 23.66
N PRO A 118 5.72 9.71 23.15
CA PRO A 118 5.96 9.84 21.72
C PRO A 118 5.48 8.59 20.97
N ALA A 119 5.31 8.72 19.66
CA ALA A 119 4.82 7.61 18.84
C ALA A 119 5.75 6.39 18.91
N ILE A 120 5.24 5.27 19.41
CA ILE A 120 5.89 3.95 19.43
C ILE A 120 5.40 3.16 18.21
N PHE A 121 6.33 2.55 17.47
CA PHE A 121 6.04 1.78 16.26
C PHE A 121 6.36 0.30 16.47
N ARG A 122 5.43 -0.58 16.09
CA ARG A 122 5.62 -2.03 15.98
C ARG A 122 5.42 -2.43 14.51
N GLY A 123 6.52 -2.37 13.75
CA GLY A 123 6.55 -2.60 12.31
C GLY A 123 6.18 -1.37 11.47
N GLU A 124 6.00 -1.55 10.16
CA GLU A 124 5.72 -0.46 9.23
C GLU A 124 4.22 -0.19 9.04
N ILE A 125 3.84 1.08 8.95
CA ILE A 125 2.48 1.46 8.59
C ILE A 125 2.22 1.10 7.12
N VAL A 126 1.14 0.37 6.88
CA VAL A 126 0.65 0.04 5.54
C VAL A 126 -0.39 1.09 5.15
N SER A 127 -0.44 1.53 3.89
CA SER A 127 -1.50 2.42 3.43
C SER A 127 -2.73 1.64 2.94
N ASN A 128 -3.91 2.28 2.99
CA ASN A 128 -5.14 1.70 2.44
C ASN A 128 -5.18 1.73 0.90
N GLN A 129 -4.46 2.67 0.28
CA GLN A 129 -4.20 2.62 -1.16
C GLN A 129 -3.30 1.43 -1.43
N GLY A 130 -3.83 0.41 -2.12
CA GLY A 130 -2.98 -0.63 -2.67
C GLY A 130 -1.95 0.05 -3.58
N HIS A 131 -0.68 0.02 -3.20
CA HIS A 131 0.39 0.21 -4.17
C HIS A 131 0.12 -0.82 -5.27
N ARG A 132 -0.10 -0.37 -6.51
CA ARG A 132 -0.18 -1.27 -7.65
C ARG A 132 1.24 -1.72 -7.97
N THR A 133 1.82 -2.48 -7.04
CA THR A 133 3.15 -3.08 -7.15
C THR A 133 3.27 -3.86 -8.45
N ASP A 134 2.15 -4.41 -8.94
CA ASP A 134 2.05 -5.06 -10.23
C ASP A 134 2.30 -4.13 -11.43
N LEU A 135 1.77 -2.90 -11.42
CA LEU A 135 2.01 -1.94 -12.51
C LEU A 135 3.40 -1.31 -12.46
N ASP A 136 3.91 -1.05 -11.26
CA ASP A 136 5.27 -0.52 -11.09
C ASP A 136 6.32 -1.56 -11.53
N GLU A 137 6.08 -2.83 -11.21
CA GLU A 137 6.91 -3.95 -11.67
C GLU A 137 6.85 -4.08 -13.20
N VAL A 138 5.65 -4.03 -13.80
CA VAL A 138 5.49 -4.02 -15.26
C VAL A 138 6.28 -2.88 -15.90
N GLN A 139 6.20 -1.68 -15.33
CA GLN A 139 6.94 -0.52 -15.84
C GLN A 139 8.45 -0.74 -15.76
N ARG A 140 8.95 -1.27 -14.63
CA ARG A 140 10.38 -1.61 -14.47
C ARG A 140 10.83 -2.62 -15.52
N LEU A 141 10.09 -3.70 -15.71
CA LEU A 141 10.42 -4.74 -16.69
C LEU A 141 10.44 -4.22 -18.12
N LEU A 142 9.49 -3.33 -18.47
CA LEU A 142 9.51 -2.68 -19.78
C LEU A 142 10.76 -1.80 -19.97
N MET A 143 11.19 -1.06 -18.93
CA MET A 143 12.41 -0.25 -18.97
C MET A 143 13.69 -1.09 -19.06
N GLU A 144 13.70 -2.26 -18.41
CA GLU A 144 14.79 -3.25 -18.51
C GLU A 144 14.83 -3.95 -19.89
N GLY A 145 13.84 -3.71 -20.75
CA GLY A 145 13.82 -4.17 -22.13
C GLY A 145 13.04 -5.45 -22.38
N TYR A 146 12.33 -5.98 -21.37
CA TYR A 146 11.51 -7.18 -21.53
C TYR A 146 10.35 -6.94 -22.51
N THR A 147 10.04 -7.97 -23.28
CA THR A 147 8.89 -8.00 -24.18
C THR A 147 7.59 -8.25 -23.41
N PRO A 148 6.42 -7.85 -23.95
CA PRO A 148 5.15 -8.09 -23.29
C PRO A 148 4.90 -9.56 -22.93
N ASN A 149 5.33 -10.50 -23.77
CA ASN A 149 5.15 -11.92 -23.51
C ASN A 149 6.03 -12.38 -22.33
N GLU A 150 7.31 -12.01 -22.30
CA GLU A 150 8.20 -12.34 -21.18
C GLU A 150 7.70 -11.76 -19.84
N ILE A 151 7.09 -10.57 -19.87
CA ILE A 151 6.46 -9.97 -18.68
C ILE A 151 5.26 -10.81 -18.23
N MET A 152 4.39 -11.22 -19.16
CA MET A 152 3.20 -12.00 -18.86
C MET A 152 3.52 -13.44 -18.42
N ASP A 153 4.63 -14.00 -18.87
CA ASP A 153 5.08 -15.35 -18.51
C ASP A 153 5.64 -15.43 -17.08
N ARG A 154 5.98 -14.29 -16.46
CA ARG A 154 6.48 -14.26 -15.07
C ARG A 154 5.38 -14.56 -14.04
N ASP A 155 4.20 -13.98 -14.22
CA ASP A 155 3.10 -14.12 -13.27
C ASP A 155 1.74 -13.90 -13.95
N VAL A 156 0.79 -14.81 -13.68
CA VAL A 156 -0.59 -14.78 -14.22
C VAL A 156 -1.34 -13.52 -13.81
N SER A 157 -0.98 -12.90 -12.70
CA SER A 157 -1.56 -11.63 -12.23
C SER A 157 -1.31 -10.45 -13.19
N PHE A 158 -0.35 -10.55 -14.11
CA PHE A 158 -0.12 -9.55 -15.16
C PHE A 158 -1.07 -9.69 -16.36
N TRP A 159 -1.74 -10.84 -16.52
CA TRP A 159 -2.61 -11.08 -17.69
C TRP A 159 -3.79 -10.11 -17.75
N ARG A 160 -4.31 -9.69 -16.59
CA ARG A 160 -5.35 -8.64 -16.51
C ARG A 160 -4.91 -7.29 -17.09
N HIS A 161 -3.61 -7.06 -17.20
CA HIS A 161 -3.00 -5.81 -17.69
C HIS A 161 -2.40 -5.95 -19.10
N GLU A 162 -2.62 -7.07 -19.81
CA GLU A 162 -2.03 -7.34 -21.13
C GLU A 162 -2.14 -6.16 -22.10
N LYS A 163 -3.37 -5.61 -22.24
CA LYS A 163 -3.63 -4.48 -23.16
C LYS A 163 -2.77 -3.27 -22.83
N LEU A 164 -2.54 -3.00 -21.54
CA LEU A 164 -1.73 -1.88 -21.08
C LEU A 164 -0.24 -2.14 -21.36
N ILE A 165 0.25 -3.35 -21.03
CA ILE A 165 1.65 -3.77 -21.24
C ILE A 165 2.03 -3.64 -22.71
N ARG A 166 1.22 -4.22 -23.61
CA ARG A 166 1.47 -4.18 -25.06
C ARG A 166 1.47 -2.74 -25.59
N ARG A 167 0.52 -1.90 -25.16
CA ARG A 167 0.44 -0.49 -25.58
C ARG A 167 1.66 0.31 -25.11
N ALA A 168 2.10 0.10 -23.87
CA ALA A 168 3.27 0.76 -23.32
C ALA A 168 4.56 0.36 -24.08
N PHE A 169 4.72 -0.93 -24.37
CA PHE A 169 5.85 -1.43 -25.15
C PHE A 169 5.91 -0.83 -26.56
N ILE A 170 4.79 -0.82 -27.29
CA ILE A 170 4.73 -0.22 -28.64
C ILE A 170 5.08 1.26 -28.59
N ARG A 171 4.55 2.00 -27.60
CA ARG A 171 4.87 3.42 -27.42
C ARG A 171 6.37 3.62 -27.19
N MET A 172 6.99 2.83 -26.32
CA MET A 172 8.44 2.88 -26.09
C MET A 172 9.23 2.58 -27.37
N LYS A 173 8.88 1.53 -28.11
CA LYS A 173 9.56 1.20 -29.37
C LYS A 173 9.39 2.29 -30.41
N ASN A 174 8.22 2.91 -30.52
CA ASN A 174 7.99 4.02 -31.44
C ASN A 174 8.83 5.25 -31.08
N GLN A 175 9.03 5.53 -29.79
CA GLN A 175 9.90 6.63 -29.34
C GLN A 175 11.38 6.35 -29.59
N GLN A 176 11.81 5.10 -29.47
CA GLN A 176 13.19 4.68 -29.69
C GLN A 176 13.53 4.41 -31.16
N THR A 177 12.52 4.21 -32.01
CA THR A 177 12.73 3.94 -33.43
C THR A 177 12.95 5.26 -34.19
N PRO A 178 14.06 5.43 -34.90
CA PRO A 178 14.25 6.59 -35.78
C PRO A 178 13.20 6.61 -36.91
N PRO A 179 12.74 7.80 -37.35
CA PRO A 179 11.70 7.92 -38.38
C PRO A 179 12.11 7.38 -39.75
N LEU A 180 13.42 7.34 -40.03
CA LEU A 180 13.98 6.71 -41.22
C LEU A 180 14.68 5.42 -40.82
N ARG A 181 14.24 4.32 -41.43
CA ARG A 181 14.91 3.02 -41.36
C ARG A 181 15.57 2.78 -42.70
N GLU A 182 16.86 2.47 -42.69
CA GLU A 182 17.56 1.98 -43.88
C GLU A 182 17.12 0.53 -44.13
N ILE A 183 16.20 0.35 -45.07
CA ILE A 183 15.66 -0.97 -45.43
C ILE A 183 16.15 -1.31 -46.83
N THR A 184 16.95 -2.36 -46.96
CA THR A 184 17.32 -2.93 -48.26
C THR A 184 16.30 -3.98 -48.64
N VAL A 185 15.53 -3.73 -49.70
CA VAL A 185 14.52 -4.65 -50.22
C VAL A 185 15.07 -5.35 -51.46
N TYR A 186 15.16 -6.68 -51.40
CA TYR A 186 15.56 -7.51 -52.54
C TYR A 186 14.31 -8.06 -53.24
N TRP A 187 14.15 -7.72 -54.51
CA TRP A 187 13.08 -8.26 -55.35
C TRP A 187 13.62 -9.42 -56.18
N HIS A 188 13.06 -10.62 -55.97
CA HIS A 188 13.34 -11.77 -56.81
C HIS A 188 12.20 -11.94 -57.84
N VAL A 189 12.49 -11.68 -59.13
CA VAL A 189 11.51 -11.68 -60.23
C VAL A 189 11.89 -12.70 -61.31
N GLY A 190 10.90 -13.33 -61.95
CA GLY A 190 11.11 -14.42 -62.93
C GLY A 190 9.84 -15.22 -63.26
N LYS A 191 9.91 -16.12 -64.25
CA LYS A 191 8.75 -16.90 -64.74
C LYS A 191 8.19 -17.87 -63.69
N ALA A 192 6.92 -18.24 -63.78
CA ALA A 192 6.32 -19.26 -62.89
C ALA A 192 7.16 -20.55 -62.88
N GLY A 193 7.35 -21.16 -61.70
CA GLY A 193 8.20 -22.35 -61.54
C GLY A 193 9.71 -22.11 -61.43
N SER A 194 10.20 -20.87 -61.55
CA SER A 194 11.64 -20.56 -61.55
C SER A 194 12.31 -20.50 -60.15
N GLY A 195 11.77 -21.17 -59.13
CA GLY A 195 12.40 -21.26 -57.80
C GLY A 195 12.37 -19.99 -56.92
N LYS A 196 11.59 -18.96 -57.28
CA LYS A 196 11.46 -17.69 -56.50
C LYS A 196 10.79 -17.86 -55.12
N THR A 197 10.19 -19.02 -54.87
CA THR A 197 9.57 -19.37 -53.60
C THR A 197 10.06 -20.77 -53.26
N TYR A 198 11.20 -20.87 -52.58
CA TYR A 198 11.82 -22.15 -52.23
C TYR A 198 11.75 -22.41 -50.72
N THR A 199 10.54 -22.45 -50.15
CA THR A 199 10.27 -22.89 -48.76
C THR A 199 10.42 -21.80 -47.69
N TYR A 200 9.43 -21.74 -46.79
CA TYR A 200 9.53 -21.05 -45.50
C TYR A 200 10.71 -21.65 -44.74
N ILE A 201 11.61 -20.82 -44.19
CA ILE A 201 12.74 -21.27 -43.37
C ILE A 201 12.22 -22.31 -42.37
N LYS A 202 12.69 -23.56 -42.47
CA LYS A 202 12.54 -24.52 -41.37
C LYS A 202 13.44 -24.01 -40.25
N LEU A 203 12.83 -23.33 -39.29
CA LEU A 203 13.43 -22.97 -37.99
C LEU A 203 13.70 -24.25 -37.19
#